data_AF-A0AAE0C0L6-F1
#
_entry.id   AF-A0AAE0C0L6-F1
#
_cell.length_a   1.000
_cell.length_b   1.000
_cell.length_c   1.000
_cell.angle_alpha   90.00
_cell.angle_beta   90.00
_cell.angle_gamma   90.00
#
_symmetry.space_group_name_H-M   'P 1'
#
loop_
_entity.id
_entity.type
_entity.pdbx_description
1 polymer ?
#
loop_
_entity_poly.entity_id
_entity_poly.type
_entity_poly.pdbx_seq_one_letter_code
_entity_poly.pdbx_strand_id
1 'polypeptide(L)'
;MDLVTKECERVCKKQRTCAAKTDESVNRLMQECLKTRERLASEAGLEPSVAMQELYECFGEDFQNSITAQQKELQGALSKFGKAVEKHFIPDISKAMRDKELDREVLDQVVAQHIYREGNFELGDTFVREANFHIPGHEKEPYTMMHSILEQIAKRNLGPATEWVHAQRALQPGDQSLDELEFKLHRLRFIQLVEEKDSGRKSALKYAREHFGSFSGTQMAEIKRLMGCLLYSHKLESSPYT
;
A
#
# COMPACT_ATOMS: atom_id res chain seq x y z
N MET A 1 25.07 -5.91 7.31
CA MET A 1 24.17 -5.94 6.14
C MET A 1 24.57 -7.05 5.18
N ASP A 2 25.82 -7.10 4.71
CA ASP A 2 26.29 -8.10 3.71
C ASP A 2 26.05 -9.57 4.07
N LEU A 3 26.21 -9.96 5.35
CA LEU A 3 25.93 -11.34 5.79
C LEU A 3 24.44 -11.71 5.65
N VAL A 4 23.53 -10.78 6.00
CA VAL A 4 22.09 -11.00 5.90
C VAL A 4 21.66 -11.12 4.45
N THR A 5 22.18 -10.23 3.58
CA THR A 5 21.92 -10.26 2.14
C THR A 5 22.41 -11.58 1.53
N LYS A 6 23.62 -12.03 1.89
CA LYS A 6 24.21 -13.29 1.41
C LYS A 6 23.40 -14.52 1.85
N GLU A 7 22.94 -14.57 3.10
CA GLU A 7 22.10 -15.68 3.57
C GLU A 7 20.68 -15.62 2.97
N CYS A 8 20.13 -14.43 2.69
CA CYS A 8 18.87 -14.27 1.95
C CYS A 8 18.98 -14.84 0.53
N GLU A 9 20.02 -14.46 -0.21
CA GLU A 9 20.28 -15.02 -1.55
C GLU A 9 20.43 -16.55 -1.53
N ARG A 10 21.08 -17.08 -0.48
CA ARG A 10 21.23 -18.51 -0.27
C ARG A 10 19.88 -19.20 -0.08
N VAL A 11 18.97 -18.61 0.71
CA VAL A 11 17.60 -19.11 0.88
C VAL A 11 16.86 -19.08 -0.45
N CYS A 12 16.89 -17.98 -1.19
CA CYS A 12 16.23 -17.89 -2.51
C CYS A 12 16.75 -18.95 -3.48
N LYS A 13 18.07 -19.18 -3.53
CA LYS A 13 18.66 -20.24 -4.38
C LYS A 13 18.16 -21.62 -3.95
N LYS A 14 18.20 -21.94 -2.65
CA LYS A 14 17.72 -23.24 -2.13
C LYS A 14 16.22 -23.44 -2.31
N GLN A 15 15.41 -22.38 -2.20
CA GLN A 15 13.98 -22.42 -2.45
C GLN A 15 13.69 -22.78 -3.91
N ARG A 16 14.36 -22.13 -4.86
CA ARG A 16 14.21 -22.44 -6.30
C ARG A 16 14.59 -23.88 -6.61
N THR A 17 15.71 -24.36 -6.07
CA THR A 17 16.13 -25.77 -6.25
C THR A 17 15.14 -26.75 -5.62
N CYS A 18 14.64 -26.46 -4.43
CA CYS A 18 13.65 -27.31 -3.76
C CYS A 18 12.35 -27.38 -4.57
N ALA A 19 11.85 -26.24 -5.05
CA ALA A 19 10.66 -26.17 -5.89
C ALA A 19 10.83 -27.00 -7.17
N ALA A 20 11.91 -26.78 -7.92
CA ALA A 20 12.18 -27.51 -9.16
C ALA A 20 12.27 -29.03 -8.97
N LYS A 21 12.94 -29.50 -7.91
CA LYS A 21 13.03 -30.94 -7.61
C LYS A 21 11.72 -31.54 -7.10
N THR A 22 10.91 -30.74 -6.39
CA THR A 22 9.58 -31.17 -5.95
C THR A 22 8.67 -31.31 -7.17
N ASP A 23 8.69 -30.35 -8.09
CA ASP A 23 7.96 -30.43 -9.36
C ASP A 23 8.40 -31.64 -10.19
N GLU A 24 9.70 -31.92 -10.28
CA GLU A 24 10.22 -33.12 -10.95
C GLU A 24 9.68 -34.41 -10.29
N SER A 25 9.65 -34.45 -8.96
CA SER A 25 9.15 -35.59 -8.20
C SER A 25 7.64 -35.79 -8.41
N VAL A 26 6.86 -34.71 -8.41
CA VAL A 26 5.41 -34.73 -8.69
C VAL A 26 5.13 -35.15 -10.13
N ASN A 27 5.90 -34.62 -11.10
CA ASN A 27 5.78 -35.00 -12.51
C ASN A 27 6.11 -36.47 -12.73
N ARG A 28 7.17 -36.99 -12.09
CA ARG A 28 7.50 -38.42 -12.11
C ARG A 28 6.36 -39.25 -11.54
N LEU A 29 5.77 -38.81 -10.42
CA LEU A 29 4.62 -39.48 -9.82
C LEU A 29 3.43 -39.55 -10.77
N MET A 30 3.13 -38.43 -11.42
CA MET A 30 2.08 -38.35 -12.42
C MET A 30 2.36 -39.27 -13.62
N GLN A 31 3.59 -39.30 -14.13
CA GLN A 31 3.95 -40.15 -15.28
C GLN A 31 3.83 -41.63 -14.98
N GLU A 32 4.32 -42.12 -13.84
CA GLU A 32 4.18 -43.55 -13.49
C GLU A 32 2.71 -43.92 -13.25
N CYS A 33 1.90 -43.05 -12.62
CA CYS A 33 0.46 -43.27 -12.50
C CYS A 33 -0.24 -43.38 -13.87
N LEU A 34 0.11 -42.52 -14.82
CA LEU A 34 -0.45 -42.55 -16.18
C LEU A 34 -0.03 -43.81 -16.94
N LYS A 35 1.25 -44.19 -16.85
CA LYS A 35 1.79 -45.40 -17.46
C LYS A 35 1.14 -46.67 -16.91
N THR A 36 0.96 -46.76 -15.60
CA THR A 36 0.26 -47.89 -14.97
C THR A 36 -1.20 -47.97 -15.40
N ARG A 37 -1.89 -46.82 -15.53
CA ARG A 37 -3.26 -46.75 -16.03
C ARG A 37 -3.36 -47.22 -17.49
N GLU A 38 -2.41 -46.84 -18.35
CA GLU A 38 -2.37 -47.30 -19.74
C GLU A 38 -2.13 -48.80 -19.83
N ARG A 39 -1.18 -49.35 -19.04
CA ARG A 39 -0.92 -50.79 -18.97
C ARG A 39 -2.15 -51.59 -18.57
N LEU A 40 -2.89 -51.13 -17.55
CA LEU A 40 -4.15 -51.75 -17.13
C LEU A 40 -5.24 -51.73 -18.22
N ALA A 41 -5.22 -50.75 -19.12
CA ALA A 41 -6.16 -50.67 -20.23
C ALA A 41 -5.75 -51.55 -21.43
N SER A 42 -4.45 -51.79 -21.64
CA SER A 42 -3.91 -52.50 -22.80
C SER A 42 -3.61 -53.99 -22.57
N GLU A 43 -3.25 -54.41 -21.35
CA GLU A 43 -2.90 -55.80 -21.04
C GLU A 43 -4.12 -56.58 -20.53
N ALA A 44 -4.74 -57.39 -21.41
CA ALA A 44 -5.84 -58.26 -21.03
C ALA A 44 -5.36 -59.37 -20.05
N GLY A 45 -5.74 -59.25 -18.77
CA GLY A 45 -5.43 -60.23 -17.72
C GLY A 45 -4.49 -59.73 -16.62
N LEU A 46 -4.08 -58.45 -16.63
CA LEU A 46 -3.31 -57.89 -15.54
C LEU A 46 -4.22 -57.58 -14.34
N GLU A 47 -3.97 -58.22 -13.20
CA GLU A 47 -4.73 -57.97 -11.97
C GLU A 47 -4.42 -56.57 -11.42
N PRO A 48 -5.45 -55.74 -11.12
CA PRO A 48 -5.25 -54.38 -10.59
C PRO A 48 -4.40 -54.30 -9.31
N SER A 49 -4.38 -55.38 -8.52
CA SER A 49 -3.57 -55.47 -7.29
C SER A 49 -2.07 -55.50 -7.57
N VAL A 50 -1.63 -56.18 -8.64
CA VAL A 50 -0.21 -56.30 -9.03
C VAL A 50 0.31 -54.95 -9.55
N ALA A 51 -0.49 -54.29 -10.41
CA ALA A 51 -0.16 -52.95 -10.92
C ALA A 51 -0.06 -51.90 -9.81
N MET A 52 -0.92 -51.97 -8.80
CA MET A 52 -0.85 -51.09 -7.62
C MET A 52 0.39 -51.38 -6.77
N GLN A 53 0.78 -52.65 -6.60
CA GLN A 53 1.96 -53.02 -5.83
C GLN A 53 3.26 -52.56 -6.49
N GLU A 54 3.39 -52.74 -7.81
CA GLU A 54 4.52 -52.20 -8.59
C GLU A 54 4.61 -50.66 -8.48
N LEU A 55 3.47 -49.98 -8.48
CA LEU A 55 3.41 -48.53 -8.33
C LEU A 55 3.85 -48.09 -6.91
N TYR A 56 3.45 -48.81 -5.87
CA TYR A 56 3.90 -48.53 -4.49
C TYR A 56 5.42 -48.73 -4.33
N GLU A 57 5.99 -49.77 -4.94
CA GLU A 57 7.44 -49.99 -4.92
C GLU A 57 8.21 -48.86 -5.60
N CYS A 58 7.65 -48.29 -6.68
CA CYS A 58 8.24 -47.13 -7.37
C CYS A 58 8.30 -45.86 -6.51
N PHE A 59 7.43 -45.73 -5.49
CA PHE A 59 7.38 -44.60 -4.55
C PHE A 59 7.79 -44.99 -3.13
N GLY A 60 8.66 -45.99 -3.01
CA GLY A 60 9.21 -46.44 -1.75
C GLY A 60 10.07 -45.39 -1.02
N GLU A 61 10.84 -45.87 -0.04
CA GLU A 61 11.60 -45.00 0.88
C GLU A 61 12.52 -44.01 0.16
N ASP A 62 13.15 -44.39 -0.94
CA ASP A 62 14.08 -43.53 -1.68
C ASP A 62 13.42 -42.26 -2.24
N PHE A 63 12.18 -42.37 -2.72
CA PHE A 63 11.42 -41.22 -3.23
C PHE A 63 11.07 -40.24 -2.10
N GLN A 64 10.58 -40.77 -0.98
CA GLN A 64 10.25 -39.98 0.20
C GLN A 64 11.50 -39.33 0.83
N ASN A 65 12.61 -40.07 0.86
CA ASN A 65 13.90 -39.60 1.37
C ASN A 65 14.45 -38.45 0.52
N SER A 66 14.31 -38.52 -0.81
CA SER A 66 14.73 -37.44 -1.71
C SER A 66 13.99 -36.13 -1.45
N ILE A 67 12.64 -36.18 -1.37
CA ILE A 67 11.82 -34.99 -1.08
C ILE A 67 12.17 -34.42 0.31
N THR A 68 12.24 -35.29 1.32
CA THR A 68 12.55 -34.90 2.69
C THR A 68 13.94 -34.28 2.80
N ALA A 69 14.94 -34.79 2.06
CA ALA A 69 16.29 -34.24 2.04
C ALA A 69 16.32 -32.82 1.47
N GLN A 70 15.60 -32.55 0.37
CA GLN A 70 15.53 -31.20 -0.21
C GLN A 70 14.82 -30.21 0.73
N GLN A 71 13.75 -30.66 1.40
CA GLN A 71 13.04 -29.84 2.37
C GLN A 71 13.90 -29.51 3.60
N LYS A 72 14.69 -30.48 4.09
CA LYS A 72 15.67 -30.26 5.18
C LYS A 72 16.76 -29.26 4.79
N GLU A 73 17.26 -29.32 3.55
CA GLU A 73 18.25 -28.36 3.06
C GLU A 73 17.71 -26.92 3.02
N LEU A 74 16.46 -26.72 2.56
CA LEU A 74 15.80 -25.43 2.57
C LEU A 74 15.60 -24.92 4.00
N GLN A 75 15.07 -25.77 4.89
CA GLN A 75 14.86 -25.43 6.29
C GLN A 75 16.19 -25.03 6.98
N GLY A 76 17.27 -25.75 6.69
CA GLY A 76 18.60 -25.44 7.21
C GLY A 76 19.14 -24.09 6.73
N ALA A 77 18.85 -23.68 5.49
CA ALA A 77 19.18 -22.34 5.00
C ALA A 77 18.32 -21.26 5.67
N LEU A 78 17.02 -21.52 5.84
CA LEU A 78 16.08 -20.59 6.48
C LEU A 78 16.46 -20.33 7.94
N SER A 79 16.83 -21.36 8.70
CA SER A 79 17.29 -21.21 10.09
C SER A 79 18.59 -20.40 10.19
N LYS A 80 19.51 -20.54 9.23
CA LYS A 80 20.75 -19.73 9.19
C LYS A 80 20.47 -18.27 8.88
N PHE A 81 19.57 -18.01 7.94
CA PHE A 81 19.10 -16.66 7.64
C PHE A 81 18.44 -16.01 8.86
N GLY A 82 17.53 -16.71 9.55
CA GLY A 82 16.89 -16.21 10.78
C GLY A 82 17.92 -15.80 11.84
N LYS A 83 18.91 -16.65 12.11
CA LYS A 83 20.01 -16.34 13.04
C LYS A 83 20.86 -15.15 12.58
N ALA A 84 21.09 -15.00 11.28
CA ALA A 84 21.83 -13.86 10.73
C ALA A 84 21.06 -12.55 10.92
N VAL A 85 19.73 -12.58 10.76
CA VAL A 85 18.85 -11.44 11.04
C VAL A 85 18.89 -11.08 12.52
N GLU A 86 18.69 -12.04 13.42
CA GLU A 86 18.73 -11.81 14.88
C GLU A 86 20.07 -11.23 15.36
N LYS A 87 21.18 -11.63 14.73
CA LYS A 87 22.51 -11.11 15.07
C LYS A 87 22.76 -9.69 14.57
N HIS A 88 22.22 -9.33 13.41
CA HIS A 88 22.50 -8.04 12.77
C HIS A 88 21.50 -6.95 13.11
N PHE A 89 20.24 -7.33 13.35
CA PHE A 89 19.20 -6.40 13.74
C PHE A 89 19.00 -6.54 15.24
N ILE A 90 19.24 -5.46 15.97
CA ILE A 90 19.00 -5.43 17.41
C ILE A 90 17.47 -5.36 17.60
N PRO A 91 16.82 -6.40 18.16
CA PRO A 91 15.37 -6.39 18.35
C PRO A 91 14.93 -5.36 19.40
N ASP A 92 15.84 -4.96 20.27
CA ASP A 92 15.63 -3.96 21.31
C ASP A 92 15.95 -2.56 20.78
N ILE A 93 14.89 -1.83 20.38
CA ILE A 93 15.00 -0.46 19.87
C ILE A 93 15.66 0.49 20.87
N SER A 94 15.59 0.18 22.17
CA SER A 94 16.22 0.96 23.24
C SER A 94 17.75 1.00 23.11
N LYS A 95 18.36 -0.03 22.51
CA LYS A 95 19.82 -0.06 22.23
C LYS A 95 20.21 0.72 20.97
N ALA A 96 19.24 1.05 20.11
CA ALA A 96 19.44 1.96 18.98
C ALA A 96 19.34 3.43 19.41
N MET A 97 18.67 3.69 20.53
CA MET A 97 18.76 4.98 21.20
C MET A 97 20.18 5.11 21.77
N ARG A 98 21.03 5.88 21.11
CA ARG A 98 22.32 6.30 21.66
C ARG A 98 22.07 6.88 23.06
N ASP A 99 23.02 6.64 23.96
CA ASP A 99 23.09 7.19 25.31
C ASP A 99 23.38 8.70 25.27
N LYS A 100 22.54 9.43 24.54
CA LYS A 100 22.57 10.87 24.40
C LYS A 100 21.39 11.37 25.20
N GLU A 101 21.67 12.18 26.22
CA GLU A 101 20.64 12.89 26.95
C GLU A 101 19.76 13.65 25.95
N LEU A 102 18.45 13.38 26.02
CA LEU A 102 17.48 14.10 25.21
C LEU A 102 17.46 15.55 25.68
N ASP A 103 17.69 16.46 24.74
CA ASP A 103 17.52 17.87 25.01
C ASP A 103 16.05 18.13 25.31
N ARG A 104 15.78 18.48 26.57
CA ARG A 104 14.43 18.66 27.09
C ARG A 104 13.70 19.80 26.37
N GLU A 105 14.42 20.87 26.03
CA GLU A 105 13.84 22.02 25.35
C GLU A 105 13.42 21.65 23.93
N VAL A 106 14.27 20.92 23.21
CA VAL A 106 13.94 20.41 21.87
C VAL A 106 12.78 19.41 21.93
N LEU A 107 12.78 18.53 22.94
CA LEU A 107 11.70 17.57 23.12
C LEU A 107 10.36 18.28 23.36
N ASP A 108 10.33 19.26 24.27
CA ASP A 108 9.12 20.03 24.57
C ASP A 108 8.64 20.80 23.33
N GLN A 109 9.55 21.39 22.53
CA GLN A 109 9.19 22.01 21.25
C GLN A 109 8.56 21.01 20.27
N VAL A 110 9.15 19.84 20.10
CA VAL A 110 8.61 18.80 19.19
C VAL A 110 7.24 18.32 19.65
N VAL A 111 7.04 18.12 20.96
CA VAL A 111 5.76 17.72 21.53
C VAL A 111 4.69 18.77 21.26
N ALA A 112 4.98 20.05 21.51
CA ALA A 112 4.02 21.11 21.25
C ALA A 112 3.73 21.32 19.76
N GLN A 113 4.75 21.29 18.89
CA GLN A 113 4.55 21.33 17.43
C GLN A 113 3.64 20.18 16.96
N HIS A 114 3.80 18.99 17.53
CA HIS A 114 2.92 17.86 17.26
C HIS A 114 1.48 18.14 17.71
N ILE A 115 1.27 18.67 18.92
CA ILE A 115 -0.06 19.02 19.42
C ILE A 115 -0.75 20.05 18.51
N TYR A 116 -0.01 21.07 18.03
CA TYR A 116 -0.54 22.05 17.08
C TYR A 116 -0.85 21.44 15.71
N ARG A 117 -0.03 20.50 15.22
CA ARG A 117 -0.31 19.74 13.99
C ARG A 117 -1.62 18.97 14.05
N GLU A 118 -1.90 18.36 15.19
CA GLU A 118 -3.16 17.63 15.43
C GLU A 118 -4.37 18.57 15.57
N GLY A 119 -4.17 19.88 15.64
CA GLY A 119 -5.23 20.89 15.73
C GLY A 119 -5.72 21.14 17.15
N ASN A 120 -5.07 20.58 18.17
CA ASN A 120 -5.44 20.79 19.56
C ASN A 120 -4.72 22.03 20.13
N PHE A 121 -5.08 23.21 19.62
CA PHE A 121 -4.38 24.45 19.91
C PHE A 121 -4.43 24.86 21.39
N GLU A 122 -5.55 24.65 22.07
CA GLU A 122 -5.71 24.96 23.50
C GLU A 122 -4.81 24.08 24.37
N LEU A 123 -4.71 22.78 24.04
CA LEU A 123 -3.79 21.87 24.72
C LEU A 123 -2.34 22.27 24.47
N GLY A 124 -2.00 22.66 23.24
CA GLY A 124 -0.65 23.11 22.89
C GLY A 124 -0.27 24.37 23.66
N ASP A 125 -1.18 25.37 23.72
CA ASP A 125 -0.96 26.60 24.48
C ASP A 125 -0.83 26.33 25.98
N THR A 126 -1.61 25.37 26.50
CA THR A 126 -1.53 24.93 27.90
C THR A 126 -0.20 24.24 28.19
N PHE A 127 0.22 23.32 27.33
CA PHE A 127 1.50 22.62 27.46
C PHE A 127 2.69 23.59 27.41
N VAL A 128 2.73 24.51 26.44
CA VAL A 128 3.80 25.52 26.33
C VAL A 128 3.88 26.39 27.58
N ARG A 129 2.73 26.79 28.12
CA ARG A 129 2.63 27.58 29.36
C ARG A 129 3.10 26.80 30.59
N GLU A 130 2.73 25.53 30.71
CA GLU A 130 3.09 24.68 31.87
C GLU A 130 4.55 24.21 31.82
N ALA A 131 5.06 23.88 30.63
CA ALA A 131 6.46 23.53 30.42
C ALA A 131 7.40 24.76 30.44
N ASN A 132 6.83 25.97 30.48
CA ASN A 132 7.56 27.24 30.63
C ASN A 132 8.63 27.47 29.55
N PHE A 133 8.24 27.29 28.29
CA PHE A 133 9.09 27.59 27.13
C PHE A 133 8.33 28.41 26.08
N HIS A 134 9.01 28.84 25.02
CA HIS A 134 8.41 29.67 23.97
C HIS A 134 8.46 28.97 22.62
N ILE A 135 7.33 29.02 21.91
CA ILE A 135 7.23 28.66 20.49
C ILE A 135 6.89 29.91 19.71
N PRO A 136 7.66 30.24 18.66
CA PRO A 136 7.33 31.36 17.80
C PRO A 136 5.94 31.21 17.15
N GLY A 137 5.15 32.27 17.13
CA GLY A 137 3.78 32.24 16.58
C GLY A 137 3.70 31.75 15.12
N HIS A 138 4.72 32.05 14.31
CA HIS A 138 4.81 31.61 12.92
C HIS A 138 4.91 30.07 12.77
N GLU A 139 5.27 29.33 13.81
CA GLU A 139 5.22 27.86 13.77
C GLU A 139 3.80 27.31 13.95
N LYS A 140 2.93 28.06 14.64
CA LYS A 140 1.53 27.70 14.89
C LYS A 140 0.59 28.14 13.75
N GLU A 141 0.89 29.28 13.12
CA GLU A 141 0.07 29.89 12.08
C GLU A 141 -0.29 28.94 10.92
N PRO A 142 0.65 28.16 10.33
CA PRO A 142 0.33 27.25 9.24
C PRO A 142 -0.69 26.17 9.63
N TYR A 143 -0.59 25.64 10.85
CA TYR A 143 -1.52 24.61 11.32
C TYR A 143 -2.88 25.21 11.63
N THR A 144 -2.94 26.41 12.21
CA THR A 144 -4.20 27.14 12.42
C THR A 144 -4.93 27.37 11.10
N MET A 145 -4.20 27.84 10.08
CA MET A 145 -4.75 28.04 8.74
C MET A 145 -5.22 26.73 8.12
N MET A 146 -4.40 25.68 8.19
CA MET A 146 -4.73 24.35 7.68
C MET A 146 -6.02 23.81 8.29
N HIS A 147 -6.14 23.82 9.62
CA HIS A 147 -7.34 23.33 10.32
C HIS A 147 -8.59 24.17 10.01
N SER A 148 -8.43 25.49 9.88
CA SER A 148 -9.52 26.37 9.41
C SER A 148 -9.98 25.99 8.00
N ILE A 149 -9.06 25.75 7.05
CA ILE A 149 -9.39 25.30 5.70
C ILE A 149 -10.11 23.94 5.72
N LEU A 150 -9.61 22.99 6.52
CA LEU A 150 -10.24 21.67 6.66
C LEU A 150 -11.68 21.77 7.19
N GLU A 151 -11.94 22.65 8.16
CA GLU A 151 -13.28 22.91 8.67
C GLU A 151 -14.21 23.47 7.59
N GLN A 152 -13.70 24.37 6.75
CA GLN A 152 -14.46 24.95 5.63
C GLN A 152 -14.78 23.89 4.57
N ILE A 153 -13.82 23.03 4.22
CA ILE A 153 -14.04 21.90 3.31
C ILE A 153 -15.12 20.96 3.86
N ALA A 154 -15.10 20.67 5.17
CA ALA A 154 -16.12 19.84 5.81
C ALA A 154 -17.53 20.47 5.70
N LYS A 155 -17.61 21.80 5.75
CA LYS A 155 -18.85 22.58 5.52
C LYS A 155 -19.20 22.76 4.03
N ARG A 156 -18.55 22.01 3.13
CA ARG A 156 -18.67 22.11 1.66
C ARG A 156 -18.23 23.46 1.07
N ASN A 157 -17.55 24.31 1.84
CA ASN A 157 -16.98 25.57 1.36
C ASN A 157 -15.53 25.36 0.89
N LEU A 158 -15.32 25.42 -0.42
CA LEU A 158 -13.99 25.19 -1.02
C LEU A 158 -13.20 26.47 -1.29
N GLY A 159 -13.82 27.65 -1.11
CA GLY A 159 -13.19 28.94 -1.40
C GLY A 159 -11.83 29.14 -0.70
N PRO A 160 -11.75 28.99 0.63
CA PRO A 160 -10.50 29.15 1.37
C PRO A 160 -9.39 28.19 0.91
N ALA A 161 -9.75 26.96 0.54
CA ALA A 161 -8.79 25.98 0.03
C ALA A 161 -8.25 26.38 -1.36
N THR A 162 -9.13 26.86 -2.24
CA THR A 162 -8.73 27.32 -3.58
C THR A 162 -7.86 28.58 -3.51
N GLU A 163 -8.23 29.55 -2.68
CA GLU A 163 -7.44 30.77 -2.44
C GLU A 163 -6.05 30.42 -1.89
N TRP A 164 -5.97 29.49 -0.95
CA TRP A 164 -4.70 29.00 -0.41
C TRP A 164 -3.81 28.38 -1.49
N VAL A 165 -4.37 27.53 -2.35
CA VAL A 165 -3.62 26.92 -3.46
C VAL A 165 -3.11 27.99 -4.44
N HIS A 166 -3.92 29.00 -4.75
CA HIS A 166 -3.52 30.10 -5.64
C HIS A 166 -2.40 30.95 -5.05
N ALA A 167 -2.49 31.29 -3.76
CA ALA A 167 -1.45 32.01 -3.04
C ALA A 167 -0.14 31.19 -3.02
N GLN A 168 -0.23 29.89 -2.74
CA GLN A 168 0.94 29.02 -2.66
C GLN A 168 1.59 28.81 -4.04
N ARG A 169 0.81 28.71 -5.11
CA ARG A 169 1.34 28.63 -6.48
C ARG A 169 2.12 29.88 -6.88
N ALA A 170 1.69 31.06 -6.43
CA ALA A 170 2.43 32.30 -6.70
C ALA A 170 3.80 32.31 -6.03
N LEU A 171 3.93 31.65 -4.87
CA LEU A 171 5.20 31.51 -4.14
C LEU A 171 6.08 30.38 -4.67
N GLN A 172 5.46 29.29 -5.16
CA GLN A 172 6.15 28.06 -5.58
C GLN A 172 5.68 27.61 -6.97
N PRO A 173 6.07 28.32 -8.04
CA PRO A 173 5.68 27.95 -9.39
C PRO A 173 6.31 26.62 -9.81
N GLY A 174 5.50 25.71 -10.35
CA GLY A 174 5.96 24.41 -10.87
C GLY A 174 5.89 23.23 -9.89
N ASP A 175 5.34 23.42 -8.69
CA ASP A 175 5.05 22.32 -7.79
C ASP A 175 3.83 21.51 -8.27
N GLN A 176 4.11 20.30 -8.78
CA GLN A 176 3.08 19.39 -9.29
C GLN A 176 2.08 18.95 -8.21
N SER A 177 2.46 18.98 -6.93
CA SER A 177 1.55 18.60 -5.83
C SER A 177 0.42 19.63 -5.65
N LEU A 178 0.70 20.91 -5.89
CA LEU A 178 -0.29 21.98 -5.87
C LEU A 178 -1.28 21.85 -7.04
N ASP A 179 -0.79 21.47 -8.22
CA ASP A 179 -1.64 21.22 -9.39
C ASP A 179 -2.58 20.04 -9.16
N GLU A 180 -2.09 18.97 -8.52
CA GLU A 180 -2.92 17.82 -8.16
C GLU A 180 -3.97 18.20 -7.10
N LEU A 181 -3.59 18.98 -6.09
CA LEU A 181 -4.51 19.46 -5.06
C LEU A 181 -5.60 20.37 -5.65
N GLU A 182 -5.23 21.32 -6.52
CA GLU A 182 -6.18 22.20 -7.19
C GLU A 182 -7.21 21.40 -7.99
N PHE A 183 -6.74 20.40 -8.74
CA PHE A 183 -7.64 19.54 -9.50
C PHE A 183 -8.60 18.75 -8.60
N LYS A 184 -8.14 18.24 -7.45
CA LYS A 184 -9.01 17.58 -6.46
C LYS A 184 -10.08 18.54 -5.92
N LEU A 185 -9.76 19.80 -5.69
CA LEU A 185 -10.72 20.83 -5.28
C LEU A 185 -11.74 21.11 -6.40
N HIS A 186 -11.29 21.29 -7.64
CA HIS A 186 -12.19 21.47 -8.79
C HIS A 186 -13.09 20.26 -9.02
N ARG A 187 -12.56 19.04 -8.83
CA ARG A 187 -13.36 17.81 -8.86
C ARG A 187 -14.45 17.83 -7.81
N LEU A 188 -14.13 18.18 -6.57
CA LEU A 188 -15.11 18.25 -5.49
C LEU A 188 -16.18 19.31 -5.78
N ARG A 189 -15.78 20.49 -6.28
CA ARG A 189 -16.72 21.53 -6.70
C ARG A 189 -17.64 21.06 -7.84
N PHE A 190 -17.08 20.36 -8.81
CA PHE A 190 -17.87 19.76 -9.90
C PHE A 190 -18.92 18.79 -9.35
N ILE A 191 -18.55 17.89 -8.44
CA ILE A 191 -19.49 16.95 -7.83
C ILE A 191 -20.59 17.68 -7.05
N GLN A 192 -20.23 18.70 -6.27
CA GLN A 192 -21.21 19.54 -5.57
C GLN A 192 -22.23 20.17 -6.53
N LEU A 193 -21.76 20.68 -7.68
CA LEU A 193 -22.64 21.24 -8.71
C LEU A 193 -23.54 20.15 -9.32
N VAL A 194 -23.03 18.94 -9.56
CA VAL A 194 -23.83 17.83 -10.10
C VAL A 194 -24.96 17.40 -9.14
N GLU A 195 -24.73 17.48 -7.84
CA GLU A 195 -25.74 17.19 -6.81
C GLU A 195 -26.87 18.23 -6.73
N GLU A 196 -26.71 19.42 -7.33
CA GLU A 196 -27.75 20.46 -7.32
C GLU A 196 -28.98 20.03 -8.16
N LYS A 197 -30.17 20.11 -7.55
CA LYS A 197 -31.40 19.49 -8.09
C LYS A 197 -31.90 20.07 -9.42
N ASP A 198 -31.86 21.40 -9.59
CA ASP A 198 -32.59 22.06 -10.69
C ASP A 198 -31.73 22.37 -11.93
N SER A 199 -30.44 22.63 -11.73
CA SER A 199 -29.52 23.05 -12.81
C SER A 199 -28.16 22.37 -12.79
N GLY A 200 -27.97 21.35 -11.93
CA GLY A 200 -26.64 20.83 -11.61
C GLY A 200 -25.83 20.38 -12.82
N ARG A 201 -26.46 19.67 -13.76
CA ARG A 201 -25.78 19.22 -15.00
C ARG A 201 -25.27 20.38 -15.86
N LYS A 202 -26.07 21.46 -16.03
CA LYS A 202 -25.67 22.61 -16.84
C LYS A 202 -24.56 23.41 -16.16
N SER A 203 -24.71 23.64 -14.85
CA SER A 203 -23.71 24.36 -14.04
C SER A 203 -22.38 23.61 -13.99
N ALA A 204 -22.42 22.30 -13.75
CA ALA A 204 -21.23 21.45 -13.71
C ALA A 204 -20.51 21.40 -15.07
N LEU A 205 -21.25 21.32 -16.19
CA LEU A 205 -20.67 21.37 -17.53
C LEU A 205 -20.00 22.71 -17.82
N LYS A 206 -20.63 23.83 -17.41
CA LYS A 206 -20.03 25.16 -17.54
C LYS A 206 -18.72 25.24 -16.74
N TYR A 207 -18.76 24.80 -15.48
CA TYR A 207 -17.60 24.79 -14.60
C TYR A 207 -16.44 23.93 -15.14
N ALA A 208 -16.74 22.73 -15.64
CA ALA A 208 -15.73 21.84 -16.21
C ALA A 208 -15.03 22.46 -17.43
N ARG A 209 -15.76 23.18 -18.28
CA ARG A 209 -15.17 23.87 -19.44
C ARG A 209 -14.21 24.99 -19.03
N GLU A 210 -14.52 25.68 -17.94
CA GLU A 210 -13.72 26.79 -17.43
C GLU A 210 -12.46 26.31 -16.69
N HIS A 211 -12.56 25.22 -15.91
CA HIS A 211 -11.49 24.83 -14.98
C HIS A 211 -10.74 23.53 -15.32
N PHE A 212 -11.32 22.59 -16.08
CA PHE A 212 -10.63 21.31 -16.35
C PHE A 212 -9.63 21.37 -17.51
N GLY A 213 -9.70 22.42 -18.35
CA GLY A 213 -8.89 22.53 -19.56
C GLY A 213 -7.38 22.49 -19.29
N SER A 214 -6.91 23.15 -18.22
CA SER A 214 -5.50 23.16 -17.83
C SER A 214 -4.97 21.79 -17.37
N PHE A 215 -5.85 20.89 -16.91
CA PHE A 215 -5.49 19.58 -16.36
C PHE A 215 -5.63 18.44 -17.38
N SER A 216 -6.01 18.72 -18.63
CA SER A 216 -6.23 17.69 -19.64
C SER A 216 -4.97 16.89 -19.99
N GLY A 217 -3.78 17.44 -19.77
CA GLY A 217 -2.52 16.72 -20.01
C GLY A 217 -2.23 15.63 -18.98
N THR A 218 -2.60 15.85 -17.72
CA THR A 218 -2.23 14.99 -16.59
C THR A 218 -3.40 14.18 -16.04
N GLN A 219 -4.62 14.75 -16.01
CA GLN A 219 -5.78 14.20 -15.31
C GLN A 219 -6.92 13.76 -16.25
N MET A 220 -6.62 13.51 -17.52
CA MET A 220 -7.65 13.24 -18.54
C MET A 220 -8.53 12.02 -18.24
N ALA A 221 -7.94 10.98 -17.64
CA ALA A 221 -8.68 9.79 -17.23
C ALA A 221 -9.77 10.15 -16.21
N GLU A 222 -9.45 11.03 -15.25
CA GLU A 222 -10.42 11.49 -14.25
C GLU A 222 -11.47 12.41 -14.85
N ILE A 223 -11.06 13.33 -15.72
CA ILE A 223 -12.00 14.23 -16.42
C ILE A 223 -13.05 13.41 -17.19
N LYS A 224 -12.64 12.35 -17.90
CA LYS A 224 -13.56 11.45 -18.61
C LYS A 224 -14.54 10.77 -17.65
N ARG A 225 -14.08 10.29 -16.49
CA ARG A 225 -14.95 9.71 -15.45
C ARG A 225 -15.99 10.72 -14.96
N LEU A 226 -15.57 11.93 -14.63
CA LEU A 226 -16.46 13.01 -14.17
C LEU A 226 -17.52 13.39 -15.21
N MET A 227 -17.12 13.46 -16.50
CA MET A 227 -18.08 13.70 -17.58
C MET A 227 -19.08 12.55 -17.73
N GLY A 228 -18.64 11.31 -17.54
CA GLY A 228 -19.50 10.13 -17.53
C GLY A 228 -20.56 10.16 -16.42
N CYS A 229 -20.21 10.66 -15.23
CA CYS A 229 -21.15 10.78 -14.09
C CYS A 229 -22.40 11.61 -14.44
N LEU A 230 -22.30 12.59 -15.34
CA LEU A 230 -23.43 13.43 -15.76
C LEU A 230 -24.56 12.65 -16.45
N LEU A 231 -24.28 11.45 -16.97
CA LEU A 231 -25.29 10.58 -17.58
C LEU A 231 -26.21 9.94 -16.53
N TYR A 232 -25.69 9.72 -15.32
CA TYR A 232 -26.36 8.99 -14.25
C TYR A 232 -26.78 9.87 -13.06
N SER A 233 -26.49 11.18 -13.09
CA SER A 233 -26.73 12.11 -11.98
C SER A 233 -28.18 12.14 -11.45
N HIS A 234 -29.17 11.92 -12.32
CA HIS A 234 -30.60 11.88 -11.96
C HIS A 234 -31.18 10.44 -11.93
N LYS A 235 -30.33 9.43 -12.10
CA LYS A 235 -30.70 8.03 -12.29
C LYS A 235 -29.79 7.09 -11.49
N LEU A 236 -29.32 7.54 -10.32
CA LEU A 236 -28.44 6.76 -9.46
C LEU A 236 -29.11 5.45 -9.01
N GLU A 237 -30.40 5.48 -8.70
CA GLU A 237 -31.19 4.29 -8.31
C GLU A 237 -31.41 3.31 -9.46
N SER A 238 -31.29 3.74 -10.71
CA SER A 238 -31.49 2.90 -11.91
C SER A 238 -30.17 2.62 -12.63
N SER A 239 -29.04 2.76 -11.95
CA SER A 239 -27.73 2.48 -12.52
C SER A 239 -27.51 0.97 -12.63
N PRO A 240 -27.03 0.45 -13.77
CA PRO A 240 -26.74 -0.99 -13.93
C PRO A 240 -25.48 -1.45 -13.15
N TYR A 241 -24.88 -0.56 -12.37
CA TYR A 241 -23.66 -0.79 -11.59
C TYR A 241 -23.87 -0.63 -10.06
N THR A 242 -25.12 -0.58 -9.61
CA THR A 242 -25.48 -0.70 -8.18
C THR A 242 -25.60 -2.17 -7.82
#